data_AF-A0A1G9W5I2-F1
#
_entry.id   AF-A0A1G9W5I2-F1
#
_cell.length_a   1.000
_cell.length_b   1.000
_cell.length_c   1.000
_cell.angle_alpha   90.00
_cell.angle_beta   90.00
_cell.angle_gamma   90.00
#
_symmetry.space_group_name_H-M   'P 1'
#
loop_
_entity.id
_entity.type
_entity.pdbx_description
1 polymer ?
#
loop_
_entity_poly.entity_id
_entity_poly.type
_entity_poly.pdbx_seq_one_letter_code
_entity_poly.pdbx_strand_id
1 'polypeptide(L)' 'MNTNEVSDTAFSTKQIVNSLHFSPGEKDVLNVILLEDQSYTLEEAREQLKSFLTKEVI' A
#
# COMPACT_ATOMS: atom_id res chain seq x y z
N MET A 1 20.40 19.81 1.24
CA MET A 1 19.41 18.79 1.63
C MET A 1 18.64 18.50 0.36
N ASN A 2 19.10 17.55 -0.44
CA ASN A 2 18.58 17.35 -1.79
C ASN A 2 17.86 16.00 -1.77
N THR A 3 16.55 16.09 -1.98
CA THR A 3 15.56 15.01 -1.97
C THR A 3 16.03 13.82 -2.78
N ASN A 4 16.36 12.75 -2.06
CA ASN A 4 16.74 11.46 -2.62
C ASN A 4 15.54 10.86 -3.35
N GLU A 5 15.61 10.93 -4.67
CA GLU A 5 15.22 9.89 -5.62
C GLU A 5 14.32 8.79 -5.02
N VAL A 6 13.03 8.88 -5.36
CA VAL A 6 12.03 7.82 -5.25
C VAL A 6 12.33 6.75 -6.31
N SER A 7 13.42 6.01 -6.11
CA SER A 7 13.69 4.77 -6.83
C SER A 7 13.32 3.61 -5.91
N ASP A 8 12.20 2.96 -6.23
CA ASP A 8 11.84 1.61 -5.78
C ASP A 8 11.97 1.38 -4.27
N THR A 9 11.47 2.33 -3.46
CA THR A 9 11.53 2.20 -2.01
C THR A 9 10.42 1.25 -1.57
N ALA A 10 10.78 0.03 -1.17
CA ALA A 10 9.84 -0.89 -0.55
C ALA A 10 9.42 -0.30 0.82
N PHE A 11 8.14 0.01 0.96
CA PHE A 11 7.55 0.56 2.16
C PHE A 11 6.97 -0.58 3.01
N SER A 12 7.18 -0.54 4.32
CA SER A 12 6.47 -1.46 5.21
C SER A 12 4.97 -1.15 5.18
N THR A 13 4.12 -2.15 5.44
CA THR A 13 2.66 -1.98 5.54
C THR A 13 2.27 -0.75 6.34
N LYS A 14 2.93 -0.51 7.49
CA LYS A 14 2.71 0.68 8.34
C LYS A 14 2.97 2.01 7.64
N GLN A 15 3.97 2.11 6.77
CA GLN A 15 4.25 3.31 5.99
C GLN A 15 3.18 3.54 4.91
N ILE A 16 2.72 2.46 4.27
CA ILE A 16 1.70 2.51 3.22
C ILE A 16 0.33 2.88 3.81
N VAL A 17 -0.10 2.23 4.89
CA VAL A 17 -1.38 2.52 5.56
C VAL A 17 -1.37 3.86 6.29
N ASN A 18 -0.19 4.39 6.67
CA ASN A 18 -0.07 5.73 7.24
C ASN A 18 0.10 6.82 6.16
N SER A 19 0.25 6.42 4.89
CA SER A 19 0.28 7.37 3.77
C SER A 19 -1.07 8.07 3.61
N LEU A 20 -1.02 9.32 3.14
CA LEU A 20 -2.22 10.10 2.78
C LEU A 20 -2.80 9.67 1.42
N HIS A 21 -2.17 8.70 0.74
CA HIS A 21 -2.62 8.20 -0.56
C HIS A 21 -3.82 7.26 -0.51
N PHE A 22 -4.21 6.79 0.68
CA PHE A 22 -5.30 5.82 0.85
C PHE A 22 -6.36 6.36 1.81
N SER A 23 -7.61 6.01 1.58
CA SER A 23 -8.73 6.32 2.48
C SER A 23 -8.71 5.41 3.72
N PRO A 24 -9.38 5.78 4.82
CA PRO A 24 -9.42 4.95 6.03
C PRO A 24 -9.87 3.50 5.77
N GLY A 25 -10.86 3.28 4.90
CA GLY A 25 -11.30 1.94 4.51
C GLY A 25 -10.27 1.19 3.66
N GLU A 26 -9.60 1.88 2.74
CA GLU A 26 -8.52 1.31 1.93
C GLU A 26 -7.32 0.94 2.79
N LYS A 27 -7.02 1.74 3.82
CA LYS A 27 -5.95 1.48 4.80
C LYS A 27 -6.24 0.24 5.64
N ASP A 28 -7.49 0.03 6.05
CA ASP A 28 -7.89 -1.15 6.80
C ASP A 28 -7.72 -2.42 5.95
N VAL A 29 -8.17 -2.36 4.69
CA VAL A 29 -7.98 -3.45 3.71
C VAL A 29 -6.49 -3.69 3.45
N LEU A 30 -5.71 -2.64 3.19
CA LEU A 30 -4.25 -2.73 3.02
C LEU A 30 -3.57 -3.34 4.24
N ASN A 31 -3.99 -2.99 5.46
CA ASN A 31 -3.45 -3.55 6.70
C ASN A 31 -3.78 -5.05 6.86
N VAL A 32 -4.86 -5.53 6.24
CA VAL A 32 -5.27 -6.94 6.26
C VAL A 32 -4.60 -7.74 5.14
N ILE A 33 -4.46 -7.17 3.94
CA ILE A 33 -3.91 -7.88 2.76
C ILE A 33 -2.39 -7.79 2.66
N LEU A 34 -1.78 -6.74 3.20
CA LEU A 34 -0.32 -6.60 3.25
C LEU A 34 0.21 -7.18 4.54
N LEU A 35 1.21 -8.06 4.44
CA LEU A 35 1.85 -8.66 5.61
C LEU A 35 2.78 -7.65 6.27
N GLU A 36 2.69 -7.45 7.59
CA GLU A 36 3.56 -6.52 8.33
C GLU A 36 5.05 -6.88 8.26
N ASP A 37 5.37 -8.16 8.04
CA ASP A 37 6.74 -8.68 7.91
C ASP A 37 7.33 -8.48 6.50
N GLN A 38 6.51 -7.99 5.57
CA GLN A 38 6.88 -7.83 4.17
C GLN A 38 6.85 -6.34 3.77
N SER A 39 7.81 -5.96 2.95
CA SER A 39 7.88 -4.61 2.37
C SER A 39 7.28 -4.64 0.99
N TYR A 40 6.44 -3.65 0.68
CA TYR A 40 5.74 -3.53 -0.59
C TYR A 40 6.01 -2.16 -1.19
N THR A 41 6.07 -2.07 -2.50
CA THR A 41 6.04 -0.76 -3.15
C THR A 41 4.64 -0.14 -3.08
N LEU A 42 4.56 1.17 -3.26
CA LEU A 42 3.28 1.88 -3.27
C LEU A 42 2.39 1.39 -4.44
N GLU A 43 3.02 0.97 -5.53
CA GLU A 43 2.36 0.37 -6.70
C GLU A 43 1.82 -1.03 -6.40
N GLU A 44 2.63 -1.92 -5.80
CA GLU A 44 2.17 -3.25 -5.39
C GLU A 44 1.01 -3.19 -4.41
N ALA A 45 1.10 -2.31 -3.40
CA ALA A 45 0.01 -2.13 -2.44
C ALA A 45 -1.27 -1.65 -3.14
N ARG A 46 -1.15 -0.71 -4.07
CA ARG A 46 -2.28 -0.22 -4.85
C ARG A 46 -2.86 -1.30 -5.77
N GLU A 47 -2.04 -2.17 -6.36
CA GLU A 47 -2.51 -3.32 -7.13
C GLU A 47 -3.20 -4.38 -6.28
N GLN A 48 -2.67 -4.69 -5.10
CA GLN A 48 -3.28 -5.61 -4.12
C GLN A 48 -4.64 -5.09 -3.68
N LEU A 49 -4.71 -3.81 -3.29
CA LEU A 49 -5.95 -3.14 -2.91
C LEU A 49 -6.96 -3.13 -4.06
N LYS A 50 -6.52 -2.74 -5.28
CA LYS A 50 -7.39 -2.72 -6.45
C LYS A 50 -7.89 -4.12 -6.79
N SER A 51 -7.03 -5.14 -6.71
CA SER A 51 -7.40 -6.54 -6.92
C SER A 51 -8.43 -6.99 -5.89
N PHE A 52 -8.28 -6.60 -4.63
CA PHE A 52 -9.23 -6.89 -3.57
C PHE A 52 -10.60 -6.23 -3.82
N LEU A 53 -10.61 -4.92 -4.09
CA LEU A 53 -11.84 -4.15 -4.38
C LEU A 53 -12.53 -4.61 -5.66
N THR A 54 -11.77 -4.95 -6.70
CA THR A 54 -12.33 -5.42 -7.98
C THR A 54 -12.93 -6.82 -7.86
N LYS A 55 -12.42 -7.65 -6.93
CA LYS A 55 -12.96 -9.00 -6.68
C LYS A 55 -14.36 -8.97 -6.05
N GLU A 56 -14.80 -7.82 -5.53
CA GLU A 56 -16.16 -7.59 -5.03
C GLU A 56 -17.15 -7.18 -6.16
N VAL A 57 -16.68 -7.07 -7.41
CA VAL A 57 -17.51 -6.75 -8.58
C VAL A 57 -17.69 -8.00 -9.46
N ILE A 58 -18.44 -8.98 -8.97
CA ILE A 58 -19.14 -10.00 -9.80
C ILE A 58 -20.44 -10.44 -9.13
#